data_AF-A0A350QV76-F1
#
_entry.id   AF-A0A350QV76-F1
#
_cell.length_a   1.000
_cell.length_b   1.000
_cell.length_c   1.000
_cell.angle_alpha   90.00
_cell.angle_beta   90.00
_cell.angle_gamma   90.00
#
_symmetry.space_group_name_H-M   'P 1'
#
loop_
_entity.id
_entity.type
_entity.pdbx_description
1 polymer ?
#
loop_
_entity_poly.entity_id
_entity_poly.type
_entity_poly.pdbx_seq_one_letter_code
_entity_poly.pdbx_strand_id
1 'polypeptide(L)'
;AYRRPVTQVEIEPYVQLVLRQKVEPIVTLEGGIKNLKYRVYEGQWEKLPKFDELEPVAEGSLPNGLIDLAVSKRREKYGIVFTGSLHAPKSGDYFIQIASDDGARVLIDGKKVVEHDGLHGPQLREGKINLKKGGHEVRVEYFAYGQPNSFRAGWKGSGIAPTQLSVDSLQPQNNVKKPTNEAPLLIRAMQDGYSAILCSPQFLYLKEKPGRLDSFGIASRLSYFLWSSMPDEELFASARSAKIKDPKELERQVERMLKDPKAQAFERHFPSAWLRLDKLGDMPPSGGEYQFYKNVKIEPMLERQVTTYFSEILRTNGRIEQFIDSDYTYMNHTLGKWIYRREDIRGARLRKVKLDDPRRGGIFTQPGLMTATANGVDTSPVMRGVWVLESILGTPPAPPPPDVESLPVDTREATSIRERLDLHRKNEACYSCHAKIDPMGFAFENFDVVGRWRDKYKRAKDPIDPSATMANGKRIADIVEFKKMLKERKTLVVSCLTKKLLTYATGRHLESVDRGEVDRIVAEAEKKENRLRDLIHLVVKSDVFLSK
;
A
#
# COMPACT_ATOMS: atom_id res chain seq x y z
N ALA A 1 0.66 -5.39 -6.92
CA ALA A 1 0.85 -3.93 -6.96
C ALA A 1 0.62 -3.47 -8.38
N TYR A 2 -0.56 -2.89 -8.66
CA TYR A 2 -0.96 -2.47 -10.00
C TYR A 2 -0.99 -0.95 -10.08
N ARG A 3 -0.48 -0.36 -11.16
CA ARG A 3 -0.50 1.09 -11.37
C ARG A 3 -1.85 1.48 -11.95
N ARG A 4 -2.72 2.06 -11.13
CA ARG A 4 -3.96 2.71 -11.59
C ARG A 4 -3.81 4.23 -11.53
N PRO A 5 -4.64 4.99 -12.28
CA PRO A 5 -4.74 6.43 -12.11
C PRO A 5 -5.07 6.77 -10.65
N VAL A 6 -4.33 7.71 -10.09
CA VAL A 6 -4.57 8.24 -8.74
C VAL A 6 -5.50 9.44 -8.87
N THR A 7 -6.59 9.42 -8.13
CA THR A 7 -7.58 10.50 -8.15
C THR A 7 -7.12 11.68 -7.29
N GLN A 8 -7.64 12.88 -7.54
CA GLN A 8 -7.33 14.05 -6.69
C GLN A 8 -7.66 13.79 -5.21
N VAL A 9 -8.76 13.08 -4.93
CA VAL A 9 -9.19 12.71 -3.57
C VAL A 9 -8.15 11.87 -2.83
N GLU A 10 -7.40 11.02 -3.53
CA GLU A 10 -6.37 10.17 -2.92
C GLU A 10 -5.05 10.89 -2.66
N ILE A 11 -4.81 11.96 -3.42
CA ILE A 11 -3.63 12.82 -3.29
C ILE A 11 -3.90 13.92 -2.26
N GLU A 12 -5.17 14.30 -2.06
CA GLU A 12 -5.62 15.36 -1.16
C GLU A 12 -5.04 15.24 0.26
N PRO A 13 -5.01 14.08 0.94
CA PRO A 13 -4.41 13.98 2.27
C PRO A 13 -2.91 14.29 2.31
N TYR A 14 -2.18 13.95 1.24
CA TYR A 14 -0.74 14.23 1.11
C TYR A 14 -0.48 15.69 0.75
N VAL A 15 -1.32 16.26 -0.11
CA VAL A 15 -1.34 17.70 -0.40
C VAL A 15 -1.67 18.47 0.87
N GLN A 16 -2.68 18.07 1.64
CA GLN A 16 -3.02 18.66 2.94
C GLN A 16 -1.93 18.43 3.99
N LEU A 17 -1.15 17.34 3.94
CA LEU A 17 0.01 17.14 4.80
C LEU A 17 1.10 18.20 4.52
N VAL A 18 1.39 18.44 3.23
CA VAL A 18 2.35 19.47 2.78
C VAL A 18 1.80 20.89 3.02
N LEU A 19 0.50 21.11 2.82
CA LEU A 19 -0.16 22.39 3.05
C LEU A 19 -0.35 22.68 4.55
N ARG A 20 -0.53 21.68 5.42
CA ARG A 20 -0.54 21.84 6.89
C ARG A 20 0.83 22.25 7.45
N GLN A 21 1.91 21.95 6.73
CA GLN A 21 3.27 22.36 7.08
C GLN A 21 3.65 23.71 6.48
N LYS A 22 2.91 24.22 5.48
CA LYS A 22 2.87 25.65 5.21
C LYS A 22 2.26 26.31 6.44
N VAL A 23 3.13 26.80 7.32
CA VAL A 23 2.80 27.99 8.08
C VAL A 23 2.48 29.03 7.02
N GLU A 24 1.19 29.16 6.69
CA GLU A 24 0.73 30.37 6.01
C GLU A 24 1.36 31.52 6.79
N PRO A 25 2.03 32.46 6.11
CA PRO A 25 2.60 33.59 6.81
C PRO A 25 1.49 34.15 7.70
N ILE A 26 1.83 34.36 8.96
CA ILE A 26 0.99 35.10 9.89
C ILE A 26 0.71 36.43 9.19
N VAL A 27 -0.40 36.50 8.46
CA VAL A 27 -1.04 37.78 8.23
C VAL A 27 -1.55 38.10 9.62
N THR A 28 -0.80 38.95 10.31
CA THR A 28 -1.29 39.69 11.46
C THR A 28 -2.56 40.40 11.00
N LEU A 29 -3.71 39.74 11.15
CA LEU A 29 -4.82 40.46 11.73
C LEU A 29 -4.28 40.90 13.09
N GLU A 30 -4.23 42.21 13.34
CA GLU A 30 -4.11 42.76 14.68
C GLU A 30 -5.20 42.08 15.53
N GLY A 31 -4.84 40.99 16.23
CA GLY A 31 -5.68 39.78 16.33
C GLY A 31 -6.70 39.78 17.46
N GLY A 32 -7.38 40.90 17.68
CA GLY A 32 -8.38 41.05 18.72
C GLY A 32 -9.41 42.14 18.40
N ILE A 33 -10.40 42.28 19.26
CA ILE A 33 -11.39 43.34 19.23
C ILE A 33 -10.69 44.68 19.55
N LYS A 34 -10.78 45.66 18.66
CA LYS A 34 -10.20 46.99 18.90
C LYS A 34 -10.99 47.74 19.96
N ASN A 35 -10.29 48.50 20.81
CA ASN A 35 -10.88 49.29 21.90
C ASN A 35 -11.79 48.46 22.82
N LEU A 36 -11.41 47.20 23.09
CA LEU A 36 -12.18 46.30 23.93
C LEU A 36 -12.27 46.84 25.36
N LYS A 37 -13.48 47.07 25.83
CA LYS A 37 -13.83 47.49 27.19
C LYS A 37 -14.68 46.42 27.84
N TYR A 38 -14.68 46.40 29.16
CA TYR A 38 -15.56 45.53 29.94
C TYR A 38 -16.26 46.30 31.05
N ARG A 39 -17.43 45.81 31.45
CA ARG A 39 -18.14 46.18 32.67
C ARG A 39 -18.55 44.91 33.40
N VAL A 40 -18.22 44.82 34.68
CA VAL A 40 -18.55 43.70 35.56
C VAL A 40 -19.74 44.07 36.41
N TYR A 41 -20.65 43.13 36.58
CA TYR A 41 -21.87 43.26 37.36
C TYR A 41 -21.92 42.15 38.40
N GLU A 42 -22.49 42.43 39.57
CA GLU A 42 -22.72 41.44 40.61
C GLU A 42 -24.21 41.10 40.66
N GLY A 43 -24.53 39.81 40.72
CA GLY A 43 -25.92 39.37 40.78
C GLY A 43 -26.09 37.87 40.56
N GLN A 44 -27.24 37.37 40.99
CA GLN A 44 -27.65 35.98 40.84
C GLN A 44 -28.69 35.90 39.74
N TRP A 45 -28.31 35.35 38.59
CA TRP A 45 -29.20 35.21 37.45
C TRP A 45 -29.17 33.78 36.92
N GLU A 46 -30.32 33.30 36.47
CA GLU A 46 -30.44 32.02 35.77
C GLU A 46 -30.53 32.21 34.24
N LYS A 47 -30.60 33.47 33.78
CA LYS A 47 -30.62 33.93 32.39
C LYS A 47 -29.95 35.30 32.29
N LEU A 48 -29.52 35.69 31.09
CA LEU A 48 -28.89 36.99 30.83
C LEU A 48 -29.80 38.14 31.32
N PRO A 49 -29.35 38.95 32.29
CA PRO A 49 -30.09 40.11 32.74
C PRO A 49 -30.03 41.22 31.67
N LYS A 50 -30.88 42.23 31.85
CA LYS A 50 -30.74 43.49 31.12
C LYS A 50 -29.61 44.32 31.72
N PHE A 51 -28.38 44.05 31.30
CA PHE A 51 -27.18 44.70 31.84
C PHE A 51 -27.18 46.24 31.76
N ASP A 52 -27.90 46.82 30.80
CA ASP A 52 -28.02 48.27 30.67
C ASP A 52 -28.94 48.90 31.73
N GLU A 53 -29.74 48.11 32.44
CA GLU A 53 -30.58 48.54 33.59
C GLU A 53 -29.85 48.33 34.94
N LEU A 54 -28.60 47.86 34.93
CA LEU A 54 -27.81 47.55 36.12
C LEU A 54 -26.63 48.50 36.29
N GLU A 55 -26.18 48.69 37.53
CA GLU A 55 -24.96 49.43 37.84
C GLU A 55 -23.73 48.49 37.84
N PRO A 56 -22.65 48.83 37.11
CA PRO A 56 -21.44 48.01 37.09
C PRO A 56 -20.62 48.20 38.38
N VAL A 57 -20.11 47.09 38.92
CA VAL A 57 -19.21 47.09 40.10
C VAL A 57 -17.75 47.32 39.73
N ALA A 58 -17.39 47.13 38.46
CA ALA A 58 -16.07 47.43 37.92
C ALA A 58 -16.13 47.66 36.42
N GLU A 59 -15.23 48.46 35.87
CA GLU A 59 -15.05 48.64 34.44
C GLU A 59 -13.58 48.84 34.08
N GLY A 60 -13.25 48.63 32.81
CA GLY A 60 -11.88 48.78 32.34
C GLY A 60 -11.73 48.51 30.85
N SER A 61 -10.47 48.34 30.42
CA SER A 61 -10.10 48.05 29.04
C SER A 61 -9.17 46.85 28.95
N LEU A 62 -9.25 46.15 27.82
CA LEU A 62 -8.46 44.97 27.47
C LEU A 62 -7.62 45.30 26.23
N PRO A 63 -6.39 45.81 26.39
CA PRO A 63 -5.59 46.33 25.28
C PRO A 63 -5.11 45.24 24.31
N ASN A 64 -5.13 43.97 24.71
CA ASN A 64 -4.83 42.82 23.84
C ASN A 64 -6.00 42.48 22.89
N GLY A 65 -7.18 43.08 23.07
CA GLY A 65 -8.37 42.82 22.27
C GLY A 65 -8.96 41.42 22.44
N LEU A 66 -8.60 40.69 23.49
CA LEU A 66 -9.14 39.36 23.77
C LEU A 66 -10.06 39.41 24.99
N ILE A 67 -11.24 38.81 24.85
CA ILE A 67 -12.21 38.66 25.94
C ILE A 67 -11.63 37.76 27.02
N ASP A 68 -11.54 38.27 28.24
CA ASP A 68 -10.97 37.57 29.40
C ASP A 68 -11.92 37.66 30.59
N LEU A 69 -12.37 36.52 31.12
CA LEU A 69 -13.23 36.48 32.29
C LEU A 69 -12.49 36.83 33.59
N ALA A 70 -11.15 36.74 33.62
CA ALA A 70 -10.34 37.03 34.81
C ALA A 70 -10.50 38.48 35.30
N VAL A 71 -10.96 39.39 34.44
CA VAL A 71 -11.26 40.79 34.80
C VAL A 71 -12.37 40.91 35.85
N SER A 72 -13.23 39.89 36.00
CA SER A 72 -14.27 39.89 37.04
C SER A 72 -13.68 39.88 38.45
N LYS A 73 -12.49 39.27 38.62
CA LYS A 73 -11.89 38.92 39.93
C LYS A 73 -12.86 38.17 40.86
N ARG A 74 -13.89 37.53 40.29
CA ARG A 74 -14.97 36.83 41.01
C ARG A 74 -15.05 35.38 40.55
N ARG A 75 -15.50 34.53 41.47
CA ARG A 75 -15.65 33.09 41.21
C ARG A 75 -17.07 32.75 40.78
N GLU A 76 -18.10 33.33 41.36
CA GLU A 76 -19.50 33.01 41.05
C GLU A 76 -20.36 34.28 41.10
N LYS A 77 -21.61 34.20 40.60
CA LYS A 77 -22.64 35.24 40.72
C LYS A 77 -22.22 36.61 40.18
N TYR A 78 -21.75 36.61 38.94
CA TYR A 78 -21.36 37.83 38.25
C TYR A 78 -21.74 37.77 36.78
N GLY A 79 -21.74 38.93 36.15
CA GLY A 79 -21.88 39.06 34.70
C GLY A 79 -20.87 40.06 34.16
N ILE A 80 -20.55 39.93 32.88
CA ILE A 80 -19.64 40.84 32.19
C ILE A 80 -20.25 41.23 30.86
N VAL A 81 -20.21 42.52 30.56
CA VAL A 81 -20.45 43.05 29.23
C VAL A 81 -19.13 43.51 28.65
N PHE A 82 -18.77 42.96 27.50
CA PHE A 82 -17.63 43.41 26.70
C PHE A 82 -18.13 44.21 25.49
N THR A 83 -17.49 45.34 25.19
CA THR A 83 -17.81 46.16 24.00
C THR A 83 -16.54 46.56 23.28
N GLY A 84 -16.54 46.57 21.95
CA GLY A 84 -15.43 47.08 21.16
C GLY A 84 -15.76 47.08 19.67
N SER A 85 -14.73 47.08 18.81
CA SER A 85 -14.90 47.05 17.36
C SER A 85 -14.20 45.87 16.69
N LEU A 86 -14.95 45.07 15.94
CA LEU A 86 -14.44 44.03 15.06
C LEU A 86 -14.20 44.59 13.65
N HIS A 87 -13.00 44.44 13.12
CA HIS A 87 -12.68 44.97 11.79
C HIS A 87 -12.76 43.86 10.73
N ALA A 88 -13.81 43.90 9.91
CA ALA A 88 -13.98 42.97 8.78
C ALA A 88 -13.10 43.42 7.60
N PRO A 89 -12.10 42.64 7.17
CA PRO A 89 -11.18 43.06 6.11
C PRO A 89 -11.83 43.07 4.71
N LYS A 90 -12.95 42.36 4.54
CA LYS A 90 -13.69 42.26 3.28
C LYS A 90 -15.19 42.17 3.57
N SER A 91 -16.00 42.74 2.68
CA SER A 91 -17.45 42.55 2.76
C SER A 91 -17.82 41.09 2.45
N GLY A 92 -18.73 40.51 3.22
CA GLY A 92 -19.28 39.17 2.98
C GLY A 92 -19.80 38.48 4.24
N ASP A 93 -19.98 37.17 4.14
CA ASP A 93 -20.46 36.33 5.24
C ASP A 93 -19.34 35.99 6.24
N TYR A 94 -19.67 36.15 7.52
CA TYR A 94 -18.87 35.79 8.69
C TYR A 94 -19.67 34.89 9.62
N PHE A 95 -18.95 34.05 10.36
CA PHE A 95 -19.49 33.12 11.34
C PHE A 95 -18.84 33.40 12.69
N ILE A 96 -19.65 33.76 13.68
CA ILE A 96 -19.23 33.96 15.08
C ILE A 96 -19.50 32.67 15.84
N GLN A 97 -18.51 32.19 16.57
CA GLN A 97 -18.58 30.97 17.37
C GLN A 97 -18.37 31.31 18.84
N ILE A 98 -19.21 30.76 19.72
CA ILE A 98 -19.06 30.87 21.18
C ILE A 98 -19.24 29.51 21.87
N ALA A 99 -18.58 29.32 23.01
CA ALA A 99 -18.88 28.25 23.96
C ALA A 99 -18.70 28.80 25.38
N SER A 100 -19.75 28.73 26.21
CA SER A 100 -19.78 29.37 27.53
C SER A 100 -20.40 28.49 28.61
N ASP A 101 -19.96 28.71 29.84
CA ASP A 101 -20.48 28.15 31.09
C ASP A 101 -20.56 29.29 32.11
N ASP A 102 -21.69 29.94 32.35
CA ASP A 102 -23.07 29.64 31.91
C ASP A 102 -23.46 30.42 30.61
N GLY A 103 -24.45 31.31 30.67
CA GLY A 103 -25.08 31.90 29.49
C GLY A 103 -24.31 33.08 28.88
N ALA A 104 -24.34 33.16 27.54
CA ALA A 104 -23.73 34.25 26.78
C ALA A 104 -24.47 34.62 25.49
N ARG A 105 -24.32 35.87 25.07
CA ARG A 105 -24.85 36.43 23.82
C ARG A 105 -23.82 37.32 23.13
N VAL A 106 -23.75 37.25 21.80
CA VAL A 106 -22.98 38.17 20.96
C VAL A 106 -23.91 38.97 20.06
N LEU A 107 -23.77 40.28 20.09
CA LEU A 107 -24.38 41.22 19.16
C LEU A 107 -23.30 41.91 18.33
N ILE A 108 -23.60 42.12 17.04
CA ILE A 108 -22.77 42.91 16.15
C ILE A 108 -23.66 43.95 15.48
N ASP A 109 -23.26 45.23 15.53
CA ASP A 109 -24.06 46.39 15.12
C ASP A 109 -25.48 46.36 15.70
N GLY A 110 -25.61 45.98 16.98
CA GLY A 110 -26.89 45.83 17.68
C GLY A 110 -27.72 44.61 17.30
N LYS A 111 -27.31 43.82 16.28
CA LYS A 111 -28.02 42.60 15.87
C LYS A 111 -27.50 41.39 16.64
N LYS A 112 -28.39 40.63 17.27
CA LYS A 112 -28.07 39.34 17.89
C LYS A 112 -27.58 38.34 16.83
N VAL A 113 -26.34 37.88 16.97
CA VAL A 113 -25.70 36.94 16.03
C VAL A 113 -25.74 35.52 16.57
N VAL A 114 -25.38 35.34 17.84
CA VAL A 114 -25.38 34.02 18.51
C VAL A 114 -25.72 34.20 19.99
N GLU A 115 -26.48 33.25 20.54
CA GLU A 115 -26.92 33.24 21.94
C GLU A 115 -27.00 31.79 22.43
N HIS A 116 -26.51 31.57 23.65
CA HIS A 116 -26.75 30.37 24.43
C HIS A 116 -27.01 30.86 25.85
N ASP A 117 -28.28 30.97 26.24
CA ASP A 117 -28.69 31.55 27.51
C ASP A 117 -29.29 30.47 28.42
N GLY A 118 -29.23 30.69 29.73
CA GLY A 118 -29.59 29.71 30.75
C GLY A 118 -28.40 29.12 31.49
N LEU A 119 -28.67 28.26 32.47
CA LEU A 119 -27.67 27.49 33.20
C LEU A 119 -27.25 26.26 32.37
N HIS A 120 -25.99 26.20 31.96
CA HIS A 120 -25.47 25.12 31.13
C HIS A 120 -23.93 25.11 31.07
N GLY A 121 -23.35 23.92 30.91
CA GLY A 121 -21.93 23.80 30.59
C GLY A 121 -21.54 24.27 29.17
N PRO A 122 -20.24 24.27 28.83
CA PRO A 122 -19.75 24.84 27.58
C PRO A 122 -20.18 24.01 26.38
N GLN A 123 -21.05 24.58 25.54
CA GLN A 123 -21.45 24.02 24.25
C GLN A 123 -21.18 25.01 23.13
N LEU A 124 -20.63 24.53 22.01
CA LEU A 124 -20.40 25.34 20.84
C LEU A 124 -21.73 25.79 20.21
N ARG A 125 -21.87 27.08 20.00
CA ARG A 125 -22.91 27.71 19.18
C ARG A 125 -22.25 28.58 18.11
N GLU A 126 -22.88 28.63 16.95
CA GLU A 126 -22.41 29.40 15.80
C GLU A 126 -23.56 30.26 15.25
N GLY A 127 -23.25 31.49 14.88
CA GLY A 127 -24.17 32.42 14.24
C GLY A 127 -23.55 33.04 13.01
N LYS A 128 -24.35 33.20 11.94
CA LYS A 128 -23.94 33.81 10.68
C LYS A 128 -24.35 35.28 10.63
N ILE A 129 -23.46 36.15 10.17
CA ILE A 129 -23.74 37.56 9.89
C ILE A 129 -23.05 38.02 8.59
N ASN A 130 -23.71 38.88 7.83
CA ASN A 130 -23.11 39.54 6.68
C ASN A 130 -22.57 40.91 7.12
N LEU A 131 -21.27 41.15 6.89
CA LEU A 131 -20.59 42.38 7.29
C LEU A 131 -20.07 43.11 6.05
N LYS A 132 -20.00 44.45 6.13
CA LYS A 132 -19.29 45.25 5.13
C LYS A 132 -17.81 45.30 5.51
N LYS A 133 -16.93 45.65 4.59
CA LYS A 133 -15.54 45.95 4.95
C LYS A 133 -15.51 47.15 5.90
N GLY A 134 -14.84 47.04 7.05
CA GLY A 134 -14.73 48.13 8.02
C GLY A 134 -14.89 47.67 9.47
N GLY A 135 -14.95 48.65 10.39
CA GLY A 135 -15.21 48.40 11.80
C GLY A 135 -16.70 48.21 12.08
N HIS A 136 -17.03 47.19 12.85
CA HIS A 136 -18.36 46.86 13.32
C HIS A 136 -18.37 46.87 14.84
N GLU A 137 -19.42 47.39 15.46
CA GLU A 137 -19.55 47.36 16.90
C GLU A 137 -19.81 45.92 17.34
N VAL A 138 -19.08 45.43 18.34
CA VAL A 138 -19.34 44.14 18.96
C VAL A 138 -19.69 44.35 20.43
N ARG A 139 -20.73 43.65 20.87
CA ARG A 139 -21.11 43.53 22.28
C ARG A 139 -21.24 42.05 22.64
N VAL A 140 -20.54 41.64 23.69
CA VAL A 140 -20.63 40.29 24.26
C VAL A 140 -21.13 40.39 25.67
N GLU A 141 -22.18 39.64 25.98
CA GLU A 141 -22.79 39.58 27.30
C GLU A 141 -22.61 38.16 27.84
N TYR A 142 -22.22 38.05 29.11
CA TYR A 142 -21.95 36.77 29.77
C TYR A 142 -22.41 36.84 31.23
N PHE A 143 -22.94 35.75 31.77
CA PHE A 143 -23.11 35.60 33.21
C PHE A 143 -22.61 34.23 33.70
N ALA A 144 -22.25 34.17 34.97
CA ALA A 144 -21.89 32.95 35.68
C ALA A 144 -22.71 32.85 36.97
N TYR A 145 -23.45 31.76 37.12
CA TYR A 145 -24.16 31.47 38.36
C TYR A 145 -23.24 30.76 39.36
N GLY A 146 -22.52 29.73 38.91
CA GLY A 146 -21.69 28.85 39.73
C GLY A 146 -20.26 28.68 39.22
N GLN A 147 -19.69 27.49 39.44
CA GLN A 147 -18.39 27.07 38.92
C GLN A 147 -18.53 25.71 38.23
N PRO A 148 -17.72 25.40 37.20
CA PRO A 148 -16.64 26.21 36.63
C PRO A 148 -17.14 27.33 35.70
N ASN A 149 -16.33 28.39 35.51
CA ASN A 149 -16.63 29.45 34.54
C ASN A 149 -15.81 29.24 33.28
N SER A 150 -16.41 29.41 32.10
CA SER A 150 -15.64 29.46 30.86
C SER A 150 -16.32 30.28 29.79
N PHE A 151 -15.51 30.97 28.97
CA PHE A 151 -15.99 31.64 27.78
C PHE A 151 -14.93 31.57 26.67
N ARG A 152 -15.32 30.97 25.55
CA ARG A 152 -14.48 30.83 24.34
C ARG A 152 -15.21 31.46 23.18
N ALA A 153 -14.54 32.28 22.41
CA ALA A 153 -15.08 32.94 21.23
C ALA A 153 -14.08 33.00 20.09
N GLY A 154 -14.60 32.96 18.87
CA GLY A 154 -13.82 33.08 17.65
C GLY A 154 -14.70 33.43 16.46
N TRP A 155 -14.08 33.79 15.35
CA TRP A 155 -14.79 34.09 14.11
C TRP A 155 -14.01 33.65 12.87
N LYS A 156 -14.74 33.41 11.77
CA LYS A 156 -14.20 32.98 10.46
C LYS A 156 -15.10 33.50 9.33
N GLY A 157 -14.58 33.56 8.11
CA GLY A 157 -15.38 33.89 6.91
C GLY A 157 -14.75 34.95 6.02
N SER A 158 -15.30 35.11 4.80
CA SER A 158 -14.95 36.17 3.82
C SER A 158 -13.46 36.59 3.75
N GLY A 159 -12.55 35.61 3.71
CA GLY A 159 -11.12 35.84 3.52
C GLY A 159 -10.28 35.94 4.80
N ILE A 160 -10.83 35.62 5.98
CA ILE A 160 -10.03 35.44 7.21
C ILE A 160 -9.92 33.98 7.61
N ALA A 161 -8.73 33.59 8.09
CA ALA A 161 -8.52 32.36 8.84
C ALA A 161 -9.30 32.41 10.17
N PRO A 162 -9.66 31.25 10.76
CA PRO A 162 -10.26 31.21 12.09
C PRO A 162 -9.41 32.00 13.08
N THR A 163 -10.02 33.04 13.65
CA THR A 163 -9.34 33.99 14.53
C THR A 163 -10.00 33.94 15.91
N GLN A 164 -9.19 33.90 16.95
CA GLN A 164 -9.62 33.84 18.34
C GLN A 164 -10.05 35.22 18.83
N LEU A 165 -11.12 35.29 19.64
CA LEU A 165 -11.67 36.54 20.20
C LEU A 165 -11.65 36.57 21.73
N SER A 166 -11.31 35.46 22.39
CA SER A 166 -11.18 35.33 23.85
C SER A 166 -9.79 34.82 24.23
N VAL A 167 -9.40 34.87 25.51
CA VAL A 167 -8.12 34.29 25.97
C VAL A 167 -8.14 32.76 25.88
N ASP A 168 -9.27 32.13 26.19
CA ASP A 168 -9.46 30.69 26.00
C ASP A 168 -9.77 30.36 24.54
N SER A 169 -9.14 29.31 24.00
CA SER A 169 -9.31 28.93 22.59
C SER A 169 -10.50 27.99 22.36
N LEU A 170 -11.20 28.16 21.23
CA LEU A 170 -12.22 27.22 20.75
C LEU A 170 -11.62 25.89 20.24
N GLN A 171 -10.33 25.87 19.89
CA GLN A 171 -9.64 24.65 19.49
C GLN A 171 -9.07 23.93 20.72
N PRO A 172 -9.18 22.59 20.81
CA PRO A 172 -8.54 21.85 21.88
C PRO A 172 -7.02 22.10 21.82
N GLN A 173 -6.50 22.77 22.84
CA GLN A 173 -5.07 22.92 23.09
C GLN A 173 -4.50 21.53 23.36
N ASN A 174 -4.06 20.83 22.31
CA ASN A 174 -3.10 19.76 22.50
C ASN A 174 -1.85 20.46 23.07
N ASN A 175 -1.62 20.29 24.36
CA ASN A 175 -0.38 20.65 25.04
C ASN A 175 0.79 19.88 24.41
N VAL A 176 1.20 20.28 23.21
CA VAL A 176 2.47 19.89 22.63
C VAL A 176 3.48 20.77 23.36
N LYS A 177 4.19 20.18 24.33
CA LYS A 177 5.44 20.75 24.85
C LYS A 177 6.25 21.24 23.64
N LYS A 178 6.62 22.53 23.61
CA LYS A 178 7.59 23.04 22.62
C LYS A 178 8.81 22.12 22.65
N PRO A 179 9.12 21.37 21.59
CA PRO A 179 10.31 20.55 21.57
C PRO A 179 11.51 21.50 21.59
N THR A 180 12.36 21.38 22.59
CA THR A 180 13.58 22.17 22.79
C THR A 180 14.67 21.93 21.72
N ASN A 181 14.34 21.25 20.63
CA ASN A 181 15.19 20.99 19.46
C ASN A 181 14.39 21.27 18.18
N GLU A 182 13.94 22.51 17.95
CA GLU A 182 13.48 22.88 16.62
C GLU A 182 14.67 22.94 15.67
N ALA A 183 14.61 22.14 14.60
CA ALA A 183 15.60 22.20 13.54
C ALA A 183 15.63 23.64 12.98
N PRO A 184 16.82 24.23 12.74
CA PRO A 184 16.96 25.56 12.16
C PRO A 184 16.03 25.76 10.95
N LEU A 185 15.54 26.99 10.75
CA LEU A 185 14.60 27.34 9.67
C LEU A 185 15.04 26.82 8.29
N LEU A 186 16.35 26.81 8.01
CA LEU A 186 16.90 26.24 6.78
C LEU A 186 16.67 24.72 6.68
N ILE A 187 16.90 23.97 7.76
CA ILE A 187 16.64 22.52 7.80
C ILE A 187 15.15 22.26 7.63
N ARG A 188 14.29 23.09 8.24
CA ARG A 188 12.83 22.98 8.09
C ARG A 188 12.39 23.25 6.65
N ALA A 189 12.91 24.30 6.01
CA ALA A 189 12.63 24.59 4.60
C ALA A 189 13.10 23.45 3.66
N MET A 190 14.25 22.84 3.96
CA MET A 190 14.72 21.65 3.24
C MET A 190 13.79 20.45 3.47
N GLN A 191 13.36 20.22 4.72
CA GLN A 191 12.40 19.16 5.06
C GLN A 191 11.07 19.34 4.34
N ASP A 192 10.55 20.56 4.25
CA ASP A 192 9.31 20.87 3.53
C ASP A 192 9.48 20.63 2.02
N GLY A 193 10.61 21.07 1.45
CA GLY A 193 10.95 20.83 0.04
C GLY A 193 11.09 19.35 -0.28
N TYR A 194 11.81 18.59 0.54
CA TYR A 194 11.92 17.14 0.40
C TYR A 194 10.57 16.46 0.59
N SER A 195 9.76 16.87 1.57
CA SER A 195 8.44 16.29 1.80
C SER A 195 7.52 16.53 0.60
N ALA A 196 7.52 17.74 0.04
CA ALA A 196 6.77 18.06 -1.16
C ALA A 196 7.22 17.21 -2.37
N ILE A 197 8.53 17.00 -2.55
CA ILE A 197 9.06 16.15 -3.62
C ILE A 197 8.69 14.69 -3.37
N LEU A 198 8.96 14.14 -2.19
CA LEU A 198 8.77 12.72 -1.86
C LEU A 198 7.29 12.33 -1.82
N CYS A 199 6.38 13.27 -1.53
CA CYS A 199 4.94 13.06 -1.57
C CYS A 199 4.30 13.46 -2.92
N SER A 200 5.07 14.02 -3.85
CA SER A 200 4.57 14.42 -5.17
C SER A 200 4.14 13.17 -5.96
N PRO A 201 2.94 13.16 -6.57
CA PRO A 201 2.55 12.08 -7.47
C PRO A 201 3.54 11.85 -8.62
N GLN A 202 4.21 12.91 -9.09
CA GLN A 202 5.22 12.83 -10.14
C GLN A 202 6.50 12.11 -9.69
N PHE A 203 6.78 12.12 -8.38
CA PHE A 203 7.89 11.36 -7.79
C PHE A 203 7.48 9.92 -7.47
N LEU A 204 6.27 9.74 -6.93
CA LEU A 204 5.75 8.43 -6.51
C LEU A 204 5.32 7.53 -7.68
N TYR A 205 4.90 8.12 -8.81
CA TYR A 205 4.35 7.39 -9.94
C TYR A 205 5.04 7.74 -11.26
N LEU A 206 5.23 6.72 -12.09
CA LEU A 206 5.63 6.93 -13.48
C LEU A 206 4.44 7.44 -14.27
N LYS A 207 4.50 8.72 -14.67
CA LYS A 207 3.48 9.36 -15.50
C LYS A 207 3.85 9.24 -16.97
N GLU A 208 3.01 8.53 -17.71
CA GLU A 208 3.14 8.33 -19.15
C GLU A 208 1.93 8.94 -19.85
N LYS A 209 2.14 9.56 -21.02
CA LYS A 209 1.04 10.08 -21.84
C LYS A 209 0.38 8.89 -22.56
N PRO A 210 -0.97 8.85 -22.66
CA PRO A 210 -1.66 7.83 -23.46
C PRO A 210 -1.15 7.80 -24.91
N GLY A 211 -1.12 6.61 -25.50
CA GLY A 211 -0.60 6.38 -26.86
C GLY A 211 0.87 6.00 -26.88
N ARG A 212 1.54 6.21 -28.01
CA ARG A 212 2.94 5.80 -28.21
C ARG A 212 3.88 6.64 -27.32
N LEU A 213 4.76 5.97 -26.58
CA LEU A 213 5.69 6.64 -25.68
C LEU A 213 6.71 7.49 -26.45
N ASP A 214 7.09 8.61 -25.84
CA ASP A 214 8.24 9.39 -26.28
C ASP A 214 9.56 8.72 -25.85
N SER A 215 10.69 9.26 -26.32
CA SER A 215 12.01 8.69 -26.06
C SER A 215 12.33 8.59 -24.56
N PHE A 216 11.87 9.55 -23.75
CA PHE A 216 12.08 9.56 -22.30
C PHE A 216 11.16 8.58 -21.58
N GLY A 217 9.93 8.39 -22.06
CA GLY A 217 9.02 7.36 -21.61
C GLY A 217 9.59 5.96 -21.83
N ILE A 218 10.14 5.68 -23.02
CA ILE A 218 10.80 4.39 -23.32
C ILE A 218 12.00 4.17 -22.39
N ALA A 219 12.88 5.16 -22.28
CA ALA A 219 14.05 5.10 -21.39
C ALA A 219 13.65 4.84 -19.93
N SER A 220 12.65 5.57 -19.43
CA SER A 220 12.16 5.40 -18.06
C SER A 220 11.54 4.01 -17.87
N ARG A 221 10.65 3.58 -18.77
CA ARG A 221 10.03 2.24 -18.65
C ARG A 221 11.09 1.13 -18.67
N LEU A 222 12.10 1.25 -19.52
CA LEU A 222 13.21 0.30 -19.58
C LEU A 222 14.05 0.28 -18.30
N SER A 223 14.39 1.45 -17.74
CA SER A 223 15.16 1.55 -16.49
C SER A 223 14.42 0.98 -15.29
N TYR A 224 13.13 1.28 -15.14
CA TYR A 224 12.35 0.75 -14.03
C TYR A 224 12.03 -0.73 -14.20
N PHE A 225 11.91 -1.22 -15.45
CA PHE A 225 11.74 -2.64 -15.74
C PHE A 225 12.99 -3.45 -15.34
N LEU A 226 14.17 -3.07 -15.82
CA LEU A 226 15.38 -3.88 -15.65
C LEU A 226 16.19 -3.54 -14.39
N TRP A 227 16.17 -2.29 -13.93
CA TRP A 227 17.00 -1.81 -12.82
C TRP A 227 16.21 -1.37 -11.59
N SER A 228 14.87 -1.27 -11.67
CA SER A 228 14.04 -0.68 -10.59
C SER A 228 14.57 0.71 -10.15
N SER A 229 15.15 1.46 -11.08
CA SER A 229 15.80 2.74 -10.81
C SER A 229 15.68 3.66 -12.03
N MET A 230 16.05 4.93 -11.87
CA MET A 230 16.00 5.92 -12.94
C MET A 230 17.01 5.61 -14.07
N PRO A 231 16.79 6.12 -15.31
CA PRO A 231 17.75 6.00 -16.39
C PRO A 231 19.13 6.54 -15.99
N ASP A 232 20.18 5.94 -16.51
CA ASP A 232 21.53 6.50 -16.41
C ASP A 232 21.79 7.48 -17.56
N GLU A 233 22.95 8.12 -17.53
CA GLU A 233 23.29 9.17 -18.50
C GLU A 233 23.36 8.66 -19.94
N GLU A 234 23.80 7.41 -20.15
CA GLU A 234 23.80 6.80 -21.49
C GLU A 234 22.38 6.61 -22.02
N LEU A 235 21.46 6.11 -21.19
CA LEU A 235 20.07 5.92 -21.57
C LEU A 235 19.35 7.27 -21.77
N PHE A 236 19.67 8.29 -20.96
CA PHE A 236 19.22 9.67 -21.20
C PHE A 236 19.77 10.26 -22.49
N ALA A 237 21.04 10.01 -22.84
CA ALA A 237 21.62 10.47 -24.10
C ALA A 237 20.96 9.81 -25.31
N SER A 238 20.67 8.52 -25.21
CA SER A 238 19.91 7.77 -26.22
C SER A 238 18.48 8.30 -26.36
N ALA A 239 17.85 8.72 -25.26
CA ALA A 239 16.54 9.37 -25.28
C ALA A 239 16.58 10.77 -25.92
N ARG A 240 17.54 11.63 -25.54
CA ARG A 240 17.72 12.99 -26.07
C ARG A 240 17.96 13.00 -27.57
N SER A 241 18.75 12.05 -28.07
CA SER A 241 19.03 11.88 -29.50
C SER A 241 17.96 11.09 -30.26
N ALA A 242 16.89 10.66 -29.57
CA ALA A 242 15.84 9.78 -30.08
C ALA A 242 16.30 8.42 -30.64
N LYS A 243 17.58 8.06 -30.46
CA LYS A 243 18.14 6.76 -30.88
C LYS A 243 17.46 5.58 -30.21
N ILE A 244 16.96 5.75 -28.98
CA ILE A 244 16.26 4.69 -28.23
C ILE A 244 15.00 4.15 -28.93
N LYS A 245 14.49 4.85 -29.94
CA LYS A 245 13.36 4.38 -30.78
C LYS A 245 13.79 3.38 -31.86
N ASP A 246 15.07 3.31 -32.19
CA ASP A 246 15.61 2.31 -33.11
C ASP A 246 15.62 0.94 -32.40
N PRO A 247 14.97 -0.10 -32.95
CA PRO A 247 14.99 -1.44 -32.39
C PRO A 247 16.40 -1.97 -32.09
N LYS A 248 17.41 -1.64 -32.90
CA LYS A 248 18.79 -2.11 -32.67
C LYS A 248 19.44 -1.44 -31.46
N GLU A 249 19.22 -0.14 -31.28
CA GLU A 249 19.70 0.57 -30.10
C GLU A 249 18.98 0.10 -28.84
N LEU A 250 17.67 -0.18 -28.95
CA LEU A 250 16.89 -0.73 -27.84
C LEU A 250 17.42 -2.09 -27.39
N GLU A 251 17.72 -3.01 -28.33
CA GLU A 251 18.38 -4.29 -28.04
C GLU A 251 19.76 -4.10 -27.39
N ARG A 252 20.57 -3.18 -27.91
CA ARG A 252 21.90 -2.86 -27.34
C ARG A 252 21.78 -2.37 -25.90
N GLN A 253 20.81 -1.50 -25.60
CA GLN A 253 20.57 -0.99 -24.26
C GLN A 253 20.08 -2.09 -23.32
N VAL A 254 19.17 -2.97 -23.76
CA VAL A 254 18.72 -4.13 -22.96
C VAL A 254 19.91 -5.01 -22.58
N GLU A 255 20.78 -5.40 -23.53
CA GLU A 255 21.95 -6.24 -23.23
C GLU A 255 22.95 -5.55 -22.31
N ARG A 256 23.19 -4.25 -22.49
CA ARG A 256 24.04 -3.47 -21.60
C ARG A 256 23.48 -3.46 -20.19
N MET A 257 22.18 -3.18 -20.06
CA MET A 257 21.51 -3.07 -18.77
C MET A 257 21.42 -4.40 -18.04
N LEU A 258 21.18 -5.51 -18.74
CA LEU A 258 21.18 -6.86 -18.17
C LEU A 258 22.56 -7.32 -17.67
N LYS A 259 23.65 -6.74 -18.18
CA LYS A 259 25.03 -7.01 -17.71
C LYS A 259 25.44 -6.14 -16.52
N ASP A 260 24.72 -5.04 -16.28
CA ASP A 260 25.00 -4.11 -15.18
C ASP A 260 24.56 -4.69 -13.83
N PRO A 261 25.33 -4.49 -12.72
CA PRO A 261 24.93 -4.95 -11.39
C PRO A 261 23.53 -4.51 -10.94
N LYS A 262 23.00 -3.40 -11.44
CA LYS A 262 21.63 -2.94 -11.15
C LYS A 262 20.55 -3.93 -11.64
N ALA A 263 20.86 -4.79 -12.63
CA ALA A 263 19.94 -5.83 -13.10
C ALA A 263 19.59 -6.87 -12.01
N GLN A 264 20.38 -6.97 -10.95
CA GLN A 264 20.06 -7.80 -9.78
C GLN A 264 18.69 -7.43 -9.17
N ALA A 265 18.24 -6.19 -9.33
CA ALA A 265 16.90 -5.78 -8.93
C ALA A 265 15.82 -6.53 -9.71
N PHE A 266 15.91 -6.60 -11.04
CA PHE A 266 14.98 -7.39 -11.86
C PHE A 266 15.08 -8.89 -11.55
N GLU A 267 16.30 -9.42 -11.46
CA GLU A 267 16.56 -10.84 -11.15
C GLU A 267 15.99 -11.28 -9.79
N ARG A 268 15.82 -10.36 -8.85
CA ARG A 268 15.17 -10.62 -7.56
C ARG A 268 13.68 -10.35 -7.62
N HIS A 269 13.28 -9.13 -7.98
CA HIS A 269 11.91 -8.65 -7.83
C HIS A 269 10.94 -9.34 -8.78
N PHE A 270 11.35 -9.61 -10.03
CA PHE A 270 10.47 -10.25 -11.00
C PHE A 270 10.09 -11.69 -10.59
N PRO A 271 11.02 -12.63 -10.36
CA PRO A 271 10.65 -13.97 -9.94
C PRO A 271 9.95 -13.98 -8.57
N SER A 272 10.28 -13.06 -7.65
CA SER A 272 9.55 -12.94 -6.39
C SER A 272 8.08 -12.57 -6.59
N ALA A 273 7.78 -11.61 -7.47
CA ALA A 273 6.41 -11.23 -7.80
C ALA A 273 5.69 -12.29 -8.65
N TRP A 274 6.37 -12.86 -9.64
CA TRP A 274 5.83 -13.87 -10.55
C TRP A 274 5.45 -15.15 -9.81
N LEU A 275 6.36 -15.67 -8.98
CA LEU A 275 6.20 -16.96 -8.32
C LEU A 275 5.63 -16.86 -6.90
N ARG A 276 5.23 -15.66 -6.49
CA ARG A 276 4.62 -15.36 -5.19
C ARG A 276 5.54 -15.67 -3.99
N LEU A 277 6.83 -15.36 -4.12
CA LEU A 277 7.77 -15.48 -3.00
C LEU A 277 7.47 -14.47 -1.88
N ASP A 278 6.63 -13.46 -2.14
CA ASP A 278 6.06 -12.59 -1.10
C ASP A 278 5.28 -13.36 -0.03
N LYS A 279 4.83 -14.57 -0.34
CA LYS A 279 4.13 -15.47 0.60
C LYS A 279 5.06 -16.30 1.47
N LEU A 280 6.35 -16.27 1.18
CA LEU A 280 7.34 -16.87 2.05
C LEU A 280 7.42 -16.05 3.35
N GLY A 281 7.14 -16.69 4.48
CA GLY A 281 7.16 -16.05 5.80
C GLY A 281 5.80 -15.58 6.33
N ASP A 282 4.74 -15.59 5.51
CA ASP A 282 3.36 -15.30 5.98
C ASP A 282 2.90 -16.34 7.02
N MET A 283 3.18 -17.62 6.75
CA MET A 283 2.84 -18.79 7.59
C MET A 283 4.06 -19.72 7.71
N PRO A 284 5.12 -19.30 8.43
CA PRO A 284 6.38 -20.05 8.44
C PRO A 284 6.20 -21.40 9.16
N PRO A 285 6.80 -22.49 8.64
CA PRO A 285 6.78 -23.78 9.32
C PRO A 285 7.33 -23.69 10.74
N SER A 286 6.56 -24.18 11.70
CA SER A 286 6.92 -24.14 13.12
C SER A 286 6.55 -25.44 13.84
N GLY A 287 7.25 -25.72 14.95
CA GLY A 287 7.01 -26.93 15.74
C GLY A 287 7.70 -28.20 15.22
N GLY A 288 7.84 -29.18 16.12
CA GLY A 288 8.36 -30.52 15.81
C GLY A 288 9.69 -30.52 15.04
N GLU A 289 9.73 -31.25 13.94
CA GLU A 289 10.93 -31.41 13.09
C GLU A 289 11.26 -30.17 12.23
N TYR A 290 10.42 -29.14 12.24
CA TYR A 290 10.60 -27.92 11.45
C TYR A 290 11.23 -26.76 12.23
N GLN A 291 11.59 -26.97 13.51
CA GLN A 291 12.27 -25.97 14.35
C GLN A 291 13.55 -25.41 13.69
N PHE A 292 14.24 -26.21 12.88
CA PHE A 292 15.41 -25.76 12.13
C PHE A 292 15.09 -24.58 11.19
N TYR A 293 13.87 -24.49 10.64
CA TYR A 293 13.49 -23.45 9.69
C TYR A 293 13.78 -22.04 10.23
N LYS A 294 13.39 -21.79 11.48
CA LYS A 294 13.69 -20.57 12.22
C LYS A 294 15.13 -20.58 12.76
N ASN A 295 15.57 -21.66 13.40
CA ASN A 295 16.84 -21.71 14.11
C ASN A 295 18.06 -21.48 13.21
N VAL A 296 18.02 -21.94 11.96
CA VAL A 296 19.11 -21.75 10.99
C VAL A 296 18.77 -20.78 9.86
N LYS A 297 17.69 -20.00 10.00
CA LYS A 297 17.26 -18.96 9.06
C LYS A 297 17.17 -19.48 7.61
N ILE A 298 16.37 -20.52 7.39
CA ILE A 298 16.20 -21.16 6.08
C ILE A 298 15.56 -20.21 5.06
N GLU A 299 14.60 -19.39 5.50
CA GLU A 299 13.75 -18.57 4.64
C GLU A 299 14.50 -17.69 3.64
N PRO A 300 15.46 -16.83 4.04
CA PRO A 300 16.21 -16.03 3.07
C PRO A 300 17.04 -16.87 2.08
N MET A 301 17.46 -18.08 2.49
CA MET A 301 18.21 -18.98 1.63
C MET A 301 17.31 -19.60 0.55
N LEU A 302 16.03 -19.83 0.85
CA LEU A 302 15.05 -20.30 -0.11
C LEU A 302 14.73 -19.24 -1.16
N GLU A 303 14.45 -18.00 -0.75
CA GLU A 303 14.27 -16.88 -1.69
C GLU A 303 15.52 -16.72 -2.57
N ARG A 304 16.71 -16.78 -1.96
CA ARG A 304 17.97 -16.64 -2.70
C ARG A 304 18.22 -17.80 -3.67
N GLN A 305 17.81 -19.02 -3.34
CA GLN A 305 17.91 -20.18 -4.25
C GLN A 305 17.07 -19.97 -5.52
N VAL A 306 15.81 -19.56 -5.37
CA VAL A 306 14.89 -19.32 -6.50
C VAL A 306 15.40 -18.20 -7.40
N THR A 307 15.77 -17.07 -6.79
CA THR A 307 16.30 -15.91 -7.54
C THR A 307 17.63 -16.23 -8.23
N THR A 308 18.55 -16.95 -7.58
CA THR A 308 19.83 -17.37 -8.20
C THR A 308 19.59 -18.30 -9.40
N TYR A 309 18.61 -19.20 -9.31
CA TYR A 309 18.25 -20.09 -10.41
C TYR A 309 17.70 -19.31 -11.61
N PHE A 310 16.84 -18.31 -11.36
CA PHE A 310 16.35 -17.41 -12.41
C PHE A 310 17.48 -16.60 -13.05
N SER A 311 18.37 -16.00 -12.24
CA SER A 311 19.55 -15.27 -12.72
C SER A 311 20.43 -16.11 -13.63
N GLU A 312 20.63 -17.40 -13.32
CA GLU A 312 21.43 -18.31 -14.16
C GLU A 312 20.83 -18.48 -15.56
N ILE A 313 19.51 -18.73 -15.64
CA ILE A 313 18.82 -18.91 -16.93
C ILE A 313 18.84 -17.59 -17.71
N LEU A 314 18.66 -16.46 -17.03
CA LEU A 314 18.75 -15.15 -17.67
C LEU A 314 20.15 -14.90 -18.25
N ARG A 315 21.19 -15.03 -17.42
CA ARG A 315 22.59 -14.81 -17.79
C ARG A 315 23.03 -15.71 -18.94
N THR A 316 22.65 -16.99 -18.91
CA THR A 316 23.02 -17.96 -19.95
C THR A 316 22.13 -17.91 -21.20
N ASN A 317 21.09 -17.07 -21.22
CA ASN A 317 20.01 -17.13 -22.22
C ASN A 317 19.46 -18.56 -22.38
N GLY A 318 19.22 -19.20 -21.24
CA GLY A 318 18.68 -20.54 -21.15
C GLY A 318 17.26 -20.62 -21.68
N ARG A 319 16.86 -21.85 -22.02
CA ARG A 319 15.50 -22.15 -22.50
C ARG A 319 14.52 -22.10 -21.34
N ILE A 320 13.32 -21.55 -21.55
CA ILE A 320 12.27 -21.41 -20.54
C ILE A 320 11.86 -22.78 -19.96
N GLU A 321 11.99 -23.85 -20.74
CA GLU A 321 11.75 -25.24 -20.30
C GLU A 321 12.65 -25.66 -19.13
N GLN A 322 13.79 -25.00 -18.91
CA GLN A 322 14.64 -25.20 -17.73
C GLN A 322 13.95 -24.74 -16.43
N PHE A 323 12.93 -23.88 -16.49
CA PHE A 323 12.10 -23.60 -15.31
C PHE A 323 11.23 -24.80 -14.93
N ILE A 324 10.82 -25.62 -15.90
CA ILE A 324 10.01 -26.81 -15.66
C ILE A 324 10.89 -27.92 -15.06
N ASP A 325 12.07 -28.11 -15.63
CA ASP A 325 12.92 -29.24 -15.28
C ASP A 325 14.38 -29.02 -15.69
N SER A 326 15.30 -29.49 -14.85
CA SER A 326 16.74 -29.42 -15.07
C SER A 326 17.47 -30.45 -14.21
N ASP A 327 18.71 -30.76 -14.57
CA ASP A 327 19.58 -31.68 -13.84
C ASP A 327 20.42 -30.96 -12.76
N TYR A 328 20.03 -29.74 -12.35
CA TYR A 328 20.76 -28.99 -11.35
C TYR A 328 19.86 -28.09 -10.49
N THR A 329 20.38 -27.70 -9.33
CA THR A 329 19.83 -26.60 -8.52
C THR A 329 20.97 -25.86 -7.83
N TYR A 330 20.64 -24.83 -7.04
CA TYR A 330 21.60 -24.10 -6.23
C TYR A 330 21.43 -24.46 -4.76
N MET A 331 22.47 -24.95 -4.09
CA MET A 331 22.39 -25.22 -2.65
C MET A 331 23.69 -24.87 -1.94
N ASN A 332 23.58 -24.51 -0.67
CA ASN A 332 24.69 -24.38 0.28
C ASN A 332 24.63 -25.52 1.30
N HIS A 333 25.56 -25.57 2.24
CA HIS A 333 25.60 -26.63 3.26
C HIS A 333 24.27 -26.74 4.04
N THR A 334 23.68 -25.61 4.44
CA THR A 334 22.44 -25.58 5.23
C THR A 334 21.26 -26.17 4.46
N LEU A 335 21.02 -25.73 3.21
CA LEU A 335 19.96 -26.29 2.38
C LEU A 335 20.23 -27.75 2.02
N GLY A 336 21.49 -28.10 1.73
CA GLY A 336 21.92 -29.47 1.46
C GLY A 336 21.54 -30.40 2.61
N LYS A 337 22.01 -30.09 3.83
CA LYS A 337 21.76 -30.88 5.03
C LYS A 337 20.29 -30.93 5.39
N TRP A 338 19.65 -29.77 5.52
CA TRP A 338 18.32 -29.68 6.13
C TRP A 338 17.19 -29.88 5.13
N ILE A 339 17.32 -29.64 3.84
CA ILE A 339 16.20 -29.75 2.88
C ILE A 339 16.41 -30.90 1.89
N TYR A 340 17.61 -31.00 1.32
CA TYR A 340 17.93 -32.00 0.31
C TYR A 340 18.48 -33.31 0.91
N ARG A 341 18.75 -33.35 2.22
CA ARG A 341 19.36 -34.48 2.96
C ARG A 341 20.68 -34.96 2.31
N ARG A 342 21.51 -33.99 1.92
CA ARG A 342 22.86 -34.18 1.34
C ARG A 342 23.92 -33.59 2.25
N GLU A 343 24.97 -34.36 2.53
CA GLU A 343 26.08 -33.93 3.40
C GLU A 343 27.37 -33.57 2.66
N ASP A 344 27.43 -33.88 1.36
CA ASP A 344 28.58 -33.63 0.51
C ASP A 344 28.75 -32.15 0.13
N ILE A 345 27.70 -31.34 0.35
CA ILE A 345 27.73 -29.90 0.09
C ILE A 345 28.34 -29.15 1.26
N ARG A 346 29.40 -28.37 1.00
CA ARG A 346 30.14 -27.60 1.99
C ARG A 346 30.11 -26.09 1.70
N GLY A 347 30.14 -25.29 2.76
CA GLY A 347 30.21 -23.82 2.70
C GLY A 347 28.85 -23.11 2.73
N ALA A 348 28.88 -21.82 3.03
CA ALA A 348 27.68 -20.98 3.21
C ALA A 348 27.10 -20.40 1.91
N ARG A 349 27.92 -20.31 0.84
CA ARG A 349 27.49 -19.77 -0.46
C ARG A 349 26.67 -20.80 -1.23
N LEU A 350 25.65 -20.35 -1.95
CA LEU A 350 24.93 -21.19 -2.91
C LEU A 350 25.86 -21.55 -4.08
N ARG A 351 25.88 -22.82 -4.46
CA ARG A 351 26.64 -23.33 -5.59
C ARG A 351 25.73 -24.15 -6.49
N LYS A 352 26.01 -24.15 -7.79
CA LYS A 352 25.34 -25.02 -8.75
C LYS A 352 25.71 -26.47 -8.43
N VAL A 353 24.72 -27.31 -8.24
CA VAL A 353 24.87 -28.72 -7.82
C VAL A 353 24.04 -29.57 -8.75
N LYS A 354 24.66 -30.64 -9.29
CA LYS A 354 23.98 -31.64 -10.11
C LYS A 354 22.98 -32.45 -9.26
N LEU A 355 21.84 -32.73 -9.84
CA LEU A 355 20.75 -33.52 -9.30
C LEU A 355 20.65 -34.83 -10.07
N ASP A 356 20.70 -35.95 -9.35
CA ASP A 356 20.50 -37.28 -9.94
C ASP A 356 19.06 -37.79 -9.75
N ASP A 357 18.24 -37.05 -9.01
CA ASP A 357 16.84 -37.35 -8.74
C ASP A 357 15.91 -36.59 -9.71
N PRO A 358 15.21 -37.26 -10.65
CA PRO A 358 14.35 -36.62 -11.64
C PRO A 358 13.12 -35.91 -11.01
N ARG A 359 12.79 -36.24 -9.76
CA ARG A 359 11.71 -35.59 -9.01
C ARG A 359 12.08 -34.14 -8.66
N ARG A 360 13.38 -33.87 -8.51
CA ARG A 360 13.96 -32.54 -8.24
C ARG A 360 14.33 -31.84 -9.55
N GLY A 361 14.64 -30.56 -9.48
CA GLY A 361 15.09 -29.78 -10.64
C GLY A 361 13.96 -28.99 -11.31
N GLY A 362 14.36 -27.95 -12.04
CA GLY A 362 13.46 -26.87 -12.40
C GLY A 362 13.18 -25.92 -11.24
N ILE A 363 12.68 -24.71 -11.55
CA ILE A 363 12.34 -23.71 -10.54
C ILE A 363 11.06 -24.11 -9.79
N PHE A 364 10.09 -24.76 -10.46
CA PHE A 364 8.76 -25.03 -9.92
C PHE A 364 8.71 -26.11 -8.82
N THR A 365 9.75 -26.93 -8.69
CA THR A 365 9.87 -27.93 -7.60
C THR A 365 10.78 -27.47 -6.47
N GLN A 366 11.21 -26.20 -6.48
CA GLN A 366 12.14 -25.72 -5.48
C GLN A 366 11.46 -25.56 -4.11
N PRO A 367 12.19 -25.85 -3.02
CA PRO A 367 11.72 -25.71 -1.65
C PRO A 367 11.05 -24.37 -1.33
N GLY A 368 11.58 -23.24 -1.83
CA GLY A 368 10.97 -21.93 -1.61
C GLY A 368 9.51 -21.84 -2.06
N LEU A 369 9.17 -22.47 -3.19
CA LEU A 369 7.80 -22.48 -3.71
C LEU A 369 6.92 -23.48 -2.97
N MET A 370 7.48 -24.63 -2.59
CA MET A 370 6.76 -25.63 -1.79
C MET A 370 6.36 -25.07 -0.42
N THR A 371 7.20 -24.22 0.16
CA THR A 371 6.93 -23.48 1.41
C THR A 371 5.93 -22.35 1.19
N ALA A 372 6.12 -21.50 0.16
CA ALA A 372 5.23 -20.36 -0.11
C ALA A 372 3.79 -20.77 -0.47
N THR A 373 3.57 -22.03 -0.86
CA THR A 373 2.27 -22.62 -1.19
C THR A 373 1.71 -23.54 -0.11
N ALA A 374 2.31 -23.55 1.09
CA ALA A 374 1.85 -24.30 2.26
C ALA A 374 1.32 -23.35 3.36
N ASN A 375 0.71 -23.90 4.42
CA ASN A 375 0.19 -23.13 5.56
C ASN A 375 1.04 -23.27 6.83
N GLY A 376 2.31 -23.69 6.69
CA GLY A 376 3.26 -23.89 7.80
C GLY A 376 3.06 -25.16 8.62
N VAL A 377 1.87 -25.77 8.62
CA VAL A 377 1.57 -27.02 9.35
C VAL A 377 1.44 -28.19 8.38
N ASP A 378 0.62 -28.01 7.34
CA ASP A 378 0.29 -29.00 6.33
C ASP A 378 0.57 -28.48 4.92
N THR A 379 0.72 -29.42 3.98
CA THR A 379 0.72 -29.10 2.55
C THR A 379 -0.68 -28.67 2.10
N SER A 380 -0.75 -27.90 1.01
CA SER A 380 -2.02 -27.47 0.43
C SER A 380 -2.03 -27.73 -1.08
N PRO A 381 -2.50 -28.92 -1.52
CA PRO A 381 -2.59 -29.22 -2.95
C PRO A 381 -3.52 -28.25 -3.68
N VAL A 382 -4.59 -27.77 -3.04
CA VAL A 382 -5.48 -26.75 -3.62
C VAL A 382 -4.70 -25.47 -3.94
N MET A 383 -3.96 -24.93 -2.97
CA MET A 383 -3.17 -23.70 -3.18
C MET A 383 -2.05 -23.91 -4.20
N ARG A 384 -1.39 -25.08 -4.19
CA ARG A 384 -0.39 -25.44 -5.21
C ARG A 384 -1.01 -25.51 -6.60
N GLY A 385 -2.18 -26.11 -6.74
CA GLY A 385 -2.89 -26.24 -8.01
C GLY A 385 -3.33 -24.88 -8.58
N VAL A 386 -3.90 -24.02 -7.73
CA VAL A 386 -4.21 -22.62 -8.09
C VAL A 386 -2.94 -21.90 -8.52
N TRP A 387 -1.86 -22.01 -7.74
CA TRP A 387 -0.58 -21.38 -8.07
C TRP A 387 -0.02 -21.84 -9.43
N VAL A 388 -0.08 -23.13 -9.77
CA VAL A 388 0.31 -23.63 -11.09
C VAL A 388 -0.55 -23.00 -12.19
N LEU A 389 -1.87 -23.01 -12.03
CA LEU A 389 -2.80 -22.48 -13.01
C LEU A 389 -2.59 -20.98 -13.25
N GLU A 390 -2.36 -20.21 -12.19
CA GLU A 390 -2.19 -18.75 -12.23
C GLU A 390 -0.79 -18.28 -12.63
N SER A 391 0.24 -18.98 -12.17
CA SER A 391 1.64 -18.53 -12.28
C SER A 391 2.39 -19.26 -13.38
N ILE A 392 2.01 -20.48 -13.73
CA ILE A 392 2.71 -21.29 -14.74
C ILE A 392 1.90 -21.38 -16.03
N LEU A 393 0.63 -21.76 -15.97
CA LEU A 393 -0.18 -22.02 -17.17
C LEU A 393 -0.96 -20.80 -17.69
N GLY A 394 -1.16 -19.79 -16.84
CA GLY A 394 -1.91 -18.58 -17.21
C GLY A 394 -3.40 -18.84 -17.46
N THR A 395 -3.97 -19.86 -16.81
CA THR A 395 -5.36 -20.29 -16.88
C THR A 395 -5.97 -20.33 -15.47
N PRO A 396 -6.08 -19.16 -14.78
CA PRO A 396 -6.58 -19.10 -13.42
C PRO A 396 -7.96 -19.78 -13.31
N PRO A 397 -8.25 -20.50 -12.20
CA PRO A 397 -9.60 -21.01 -11.96
C PRO A 397 -10.59 -19.84 -11.79
N ALA A 398 -11.88 -20.12 -11.98
CA ALA A 398 -12.92 -19.14 -11.69
C ALA A 398 -12.90 -18.81 -10.18
N PRO A 399 -13.19 -17.56 -9.78
CA PRO A 399 -13.34 -17.22 -8.37
C PRO A 399 -14.45 -18.09 -7.73
N PRO A 400 -14.36 -18.38 -6.42
CA PRO A 400 -15.40 -19.13 -5.74
C PRO A 400 -16.74 -18.40 -5.85
N PRO A 401 -17.88 -19.12 -5.97
CA PRO A 401 -19.19 -18.49 -6.00
C PRO A 401 -19.45 -17.73 -4.68
N PRO A 402 -20.10 -16.54 -4.71
CA PRO A 402 -20.32 -15.71 -3.52
C PRO A 402 -21.09 -16.41 -2.39
N ASP A 403 -21.93 -17.39 -2.73
CA ASP A 403 -22.95 -17.97 -1.82
C ASP A 403 -22.61 -19.38 -1.32
N VAL A 404 -21.36 -19.84 -1.45
CA VAL A 404 -20.97 -21.12 -0.85
C VAL A 404 -20.54 -20.87 0.60
N GLU A 405 -21.47 -21.07 1.54
CA GLU A 405 -21.14 -21.22 2.95
C GLU A 405 -20.02 -22.26 3.12
N SER A 406 -19.16 -22.08 4.12
CA SER A 406 -18.13 -23.06 4.47
C SER A 406 -18.81 -24.35 4.90
N LEU A 407 -19.05 -25.25 3.94
CA LEU A 407 -19.78 -26.48 4.22
C LEU A 407 -18.99 -27.30 5.24
N PRO A 408 -19.57 -27.61 6.42
CA PRO A 408 -18.94 -28.48 7.39
C PRO A 408 -19.03 -29.90 6.84
N VAL A 409 -18.11 -30.26 5.96
CA VAL A 409 -17.88 -31.67 5.64
C VAL A 409 -17.14 -32.24 6.85
N ASP A 410 -17.73 -33.23 7.51
CA ASP A 410 -17.07 -33.94 8.58
C ASP A 410 -15.85 -34.67 8.00
N THR A 411 -14.70 -34.05 8.16
CA THR A 411 -13.41 -34.53 7.64
C THR A 411 -12.61 -35.24 8.73
N ARG A 412 -13.21 -35.48 9.91
CA ARG A 412 -12.54 -36.10 11.06
C ARG A 412 -12.11 -37.54 10.78
N GLU A 413 -12.79 -38.23 9.87
CA GLU A 413 -12.46 -39.60 9.46
C GLU A 413 -11.37 -39.67 8.36
N ALA A 414 -11.07 -38.55 7.68
CA ALA A 414 -10.06 -38.53 6.63
C ALA A 414 -8.66 -38.56 7.23
N THR A 415 -7.87 -39.57 6.85
CA THR A 415 -6.49 -39.75 7.30
C THR A 415 -5.47 -39.14 6.34
N SER A 416 -5.89 -38.87 5.10
CA SER A 416 -5.09 -38.23 4.06
C SER A 416 -5.72 -36.95 3.51
N ILE A 417 -4.91 -36.07 2.94
CA ILE A 417 -5.39 -34.84 2.27
C ILE A 417 -6.25 -35.18 1.05
N ARG A 418 -5.94 -36.29 0.36
CA ARG A 418 -6.72 -36.78 -0.78
C ARG A 418 -8.13 -37.16 -0.36
N GLU A 419 -8.28 -38.00 0.66
CA GLU A 419 -9.60 -38.37 1.22
C GLU A 419 -10.39 -37.14 1.63
N ARG A 420 -9.74 -36.17 2.29
CA ARG A 420 -10.37 -34.92 2.69
C ARG A 420 -10.91 -34.13 1.49
N LEU A 421 -10.14 -34.04 0.41
CA LEU A 421 -10.55 -33.35 -0.81
C LEU A 421 -11.60 -34.14 -1.59
N ASP A 422 -11.51 -35.46 -1.65
CA ASP A 422 -12.53 -36.28 -2.30
C ASP A 422 -13.88 -36.19 -1.58
N LEU A 423 -13.89 -36.10 -0.25
CA LEU A 423 -15.09 -35.76 0.52
C LEU A 423 -15.61 -34.35 0.18
N HIS A 424 -14.72 -33.35 0.09
CA HIS A 424 -15.10 -31.98 -0.28
C HIS A 424 -15.67 -31.87 -1.71
N ARG A 425 -15.16 -32.68 -2.63
CA ARG A 425 -15.57 -32.74 -4.04
C ARG A 425 -16.87 -33.51 -4.29
N LYS A 426 -17.46 -34.15 -3.28
CA LYS A 426 -18.80 -34.76 -3.41
C LYS A 426 -19.87 -33.72 -3.70
N ASN A 427 -19.64 -32.45 -3.36
CA ASN A 427 -20.50 -31.36 -3.77
C ASN A 427 -20.20 -30.93 -5.22
N GLU A 428 -21.23 -30.94 -6.07
CA GLU A 428 -21.15 -30.57 -7.49
C GLU A 428 -20.62 -29.15 -7.72
N ALA A 429 -21.01 -28.19 -6.86
CA ALA A 429 -20.54 -26.81 -6.95
C ALA A 429 -19.02 -26.72 -6.75
N CYS A 430 -18.47 -27.46 -5.78
CA CYS A 430 -17.03 -27.51 -5.52
C CYS A 430 -16.28 -28.30 -6.59
N TYR A 431 -16.87 -29.40 -7.08
CA TYR A 431 -16.25 -30.28 -8.09
C TYR A 431 -15.89 -29.52 -9.37
N SER A 432 -16.76 -28.61 -9.82
CA SER A 432 -16.59 -27.86 -11.08
C SER A 432 -15.23 -27.16 -11.21
N CYS A 433 -14.75 -26.53 -10.13
CA CYS A 433 -13.45 -25.89 -10.07
C CYS A 433 -12.34 -26.88 -9.67
N HIS A 434 -12.59 -27.73 -8.66
CA HIS A 434 -11.60 -28.65 -8.12
C HIS A 434 -11.14 -29.73 -9.12
N ALA A 435 -11.98 -30.10 -10.09
CA ALA A 435 -11.62 -30.98 -11.20
C ALA A 435 -10.42 -30.47 -12.02
N LYS A 436 -10.17 -29.15 -12.01
CA LYS A 436 -9.00 -28.54 -12.67
C LYS A 436 -7.87 -28.23 -11.68
N ILE A 437 -8.20 -27.86 -10.45
CA ILE A 437 -7.24 -27.41 -9.44
C ILE A 437 -6.49 -28.60 -8.82
N ASP A 438 -7.22 -29.58 -8.29
CA ASP A 438 -6.63 -30.64 -7.47
C ASP A 438 -5.62 -31.50 -8.23
N PRO A 439 -5.85 -31.87 -9.51
CA PRO A 439 -4.85 -32.60 -10.28
C PRO A 439 -3.50 -31.88 -10.40
N MET A 440 -3.51 -30.55 -10.45
CA MET A 440 -2.28 -29.73 -10.52
C MET A 440 -1.55 -29.67 -9.19
N GLY A 441 -2.27 -29.85 -8.08
CA GLY A 441 -1.74 -29.85 -6.73
C GLY A 441 -1.18 -31.19 -6.28
N PHE A 442 -1.91 -32.28 -6.58
CA PHE A 442 -1.58 -33.62 -6.10
C PHE A 442 -0.19 -34.10 -6.53
N ALA A 443 0.26 -33.72 -7.73
CA ALA A 443 1.59 -34.06 -8.22
C ALA A 443 2.73 -33.58 -7.29
N PHE A 444 2.48 -32.58 -6.44
CA PHE A 444 3.47 -32.03 -5.51
C PHE A 444 3.36 -32.60 -4.10
N GLU A 445 2.40 -33.49 -3.78
CA GLU A 445 2.11 -33.84 -2.39
C GLU A 445 3.24 -34.56 -1.66
N ASN A 446 4.13 -35.24 -2.38
CA ASN A 446 5.35 -35.81 -1.82
C ASN A 446 6.36 -34.75 -1.35
N PHE A 447 6.22 -33.49 -1.73
CA PHE A 447 6.97 -32.39 -1.13
C PHE A 447 6.24 -31.89 0.13
N ASP A 448 6.90 -32.01 1.27
CA ASP A 448 6.39 -31.49 2.54
C ASP A 448 6.32 -29.95 2.57
N VAL A 449 5.97 -29.38 3.73
CA VAL A 449 5.80 -27.94 3.93
C VAL A 449 7.06 -27.10 3.73
N VAL A 450 8.24 -27.72 3.72
CA VAL A 450 9.53 -27.06 3.44
C VAL A 450 10.15 -27.56 2.13
N GLY A 451 9.41 -28.35 1.35
CA GLY A 451 9.89 -28.95 0.11
C GLY A 451 10.87 -30.11 0.27
N ARG A 452 10.94 -30.79 1.43
CA ARG A 452 11.61 -32.10 1.53
C ARG A 452 10.73 -33.17 0.90
N TRP A 453 11.35 -34.23 0.41
CA TRP A 453 10.62 -35.40 -0.07
C TRP A 453 10.12 -36.25 1.11
N ARG A 454 8.89 -36.77 0.99
CA ARG A 454 8.28 -37.73 1.92
C ARG A 454 7.41 -38.73 1.14
N ASP A 455 7.35 -39.96 1.66
CA ASP A 455 6.53 -41.03 1.06
C ASP A 455 5.21 -41.26 1.80
N LYS A 456 5.06 -40.75 3.04
CA LYS A 456 3.85 -40.90 3.88
C LYS A 456 3.49 -39.59 4.60
N TYR A 457 2.22 -39.43 4.98
CA TYR A 457 1.82 -38.43 5.97
C TYR A 457 2.11 -38.96 7.39
N LYS A 458 2.38 -38.07 8.35
CA LYS A 458 2.69 -38.47 9.74
C LYS A 458 1.64 -39.36 10.40
N ARG A 459 0.37 -39.15 10.06
CA ARG A 459 -0.79 -39.84 10.65
C ARG A 459 -1.40 -40.89 9.72
N ALA A 460 -0.89 -41.05 8.50
CA ALA A 460 -1.43 -42.01 7.53
C ALA A 460 -0.62 -43.32 7.54
N LYS A 461 -1.32 -44.45 7.43
CA LYS A 461 -0.69 -45.77 7.26
C LYS A 461 -0.17 -45.96 5.84
N ASP A 462 -0.92 -45.49 4.86
CA ASP A 462 -0.66 -45.69 3.45
C ASP A 462 0.31 -44.66 2.85
N PRO A 463 1.02 -45.03 1.76
CA PRO A 463 1.81 -44.09 0.98
C PRO A 463 0.98 -42.93 0.42
N ILE A 464 1.64 -41.79 0.21
CA ILE A 464 1.07 -40.67 -0.54
C ILE A 464 0.84 -41.15 -1.98
N ASP A 465 -0.38 -41.00 -2.46
CA ASP A 465 -0.71 -41.13 -3.89
C ASP A 465 -0.67 -39.72 -4.52
N PRO A 466 0.37 -39.36 -5.29
CA PRO A 466 0.43 -38.09 -6.01
C PRO A 466 -0.29 -38.12 -7.36
N SER A 467 -0.86 -39.27 -7.76
CA SER A 467 -1.42 -39.42 -9.10
C SER A 467 -2.70 -38.63 -9.29
N ALA A 468 -2.97 -38.19 -10.51
CA ALA A 468 -4.17 -37.45 -10.81
C ALA A 468 -4.65 -37.68 -12.25
N THR A 469 -5.96 -37.54 -12.44
CA THR A 469 -6.57 -37.52 -13.77
C THR A 469 -6.88 -36.08 -14.14
N MET A 470 -6.33 -35.65 -15.26
CA MET A 470 -6.53 -34.31 -15.81
C MET A 470 -7.93 -34.17 -16.39
N ALA A 471 -8.40 -32.94 -16.59
CA ALA A 471 -9.72 -32.67 -17.19
C ALA A 471 -9.93 -33.27 -18.59
N ASN A 472 -8.85 -33.62 -19.30
CA ASN A 472 -8.90 -34.30 -20.60
C ASN A 472 -8.79 -35.84 -20.50
N GLY A 473 -8.90 -36.41 -19.29
CA GLY A 473 -8.80 -37.85 -19.04
C GLY A 473 -7.38 -38.41 -18.98
N LYS A 474 -6.33 -37.63 -19.31
CA LYS A 474 -4.94 -38.08 -19.20
C LYS A 474 -4.59 -38.30 -17.72
N ARG A 475 -4.13 -39.51 -17.38
CA ARG A 475 -3.59 -39.82 -16.06
C ARG A 475 -2.13 -39.35 -15.97
N ILE A 476 -1.78 -38.78 -14.82
CA ILE A 476 -0.41 -38.40 -14.43
C ILE A 476 -0.10 -39.18 -13.16
N ALA A 477 0.98 -39.94 -13.16
CA ALA A 477 1.35 -40.79 -12.03
C ALA A 477 2.01 -40.01 -10.89
N ASP A 478 2.88 -39.05 -11.19
CA ASP A 478 3.72 -38.35 -10.21
C ASP A 478 4.26 -37.00 -10.73
N ILE A 479 5.17 -36.38 -9.97
CA ILE A 479 5.82 -35.12 -10.34
C ILE A 479 6.66 -35.21 -11.62
N VAL A 480 7.25 -36.38 -11.94
CA VAL A 480 8.10 -36.54 -13.12
C VAL A 480 7.24 -36.52 -14.37
N GLU A 481 6.13 -37.27 -14.37
CA GLU A 481 5.15 -37.19 -15.45
C GLU A 481 4.46 -35.82 -15.52
N PHE A 482 4.25 -35.16 -14.38
CA PHE A 482 3.70 -33.82 -14.34
C PHE A 482 4.61 -32.79 -15.03
N LYS A 483 5.92 -32.84 -14.76
CA LYS A 483 6.91 -32.01 -15.47
C LYS A 483 6.93 -32.30 -16.97
N LYS A 484 6.82 -33.57 -17.38
CA LYS A 484 6.72 -33.94 -18.79
C LYS A 484 5.47 -33.34 -19.43
N MET A 485 4.33 -33.38 -18.73
CA MET A 485 3.09 -32.74 -19.19
C MET A 485 3.25 -31.21 -19.31
N LEU A 486 3.95 -30.55 -18.38
CA LEU A 486 4.24 -29.12 -18.50
C LEU A 486 5.12 -28.82 -19.72
N LYS A 487 6.12 -29.67 -20.02
CA LYS A 487 6.95 -29.54 -21.23
C LYS A 487 6.14 -29.72 -22.51
N GLU A 488 5.20 -30.65 -22.55
CA GLU A 488 4.24 -30.81 -23.67
C GLU A 488 3.38 -29.55 -23.86
N ARG A 489 3.09 -28.83 -22.76
CA ARG A 489 2.31 -27.58 -22.74
C ARG A 489 3.18 -26.32 -22.69
N LYS A 490 4.45 -26.39 -23.12
CA LYS A 490 5.42 -25.29 -23.05
C LYS A 490 4.89 -23.96 -23.59
N THR A 491 4.06 -23.97 -24.63
CA THR A 491 3.48 -22.76 -25.22
C THR A 491 2.61 -21.98 -24.21
N LEU A 492 1.87 -22.67 -23.34
CA LEU A 492 1.12 -22.03 -22.25
C LEU A 492 2.05 -21.43 -21.20
N VAL A 493 3.17 -22.11 -20.90
CA VAL A 493 4.18 -21.62 -19.96
C VAL A 493 4.84 -20.35 -20.49
N VAL A 494 5.24 -20.34 -21.77
CA VAL A 494 5.81 -19.16 -22.42
C VAL A 494 4.79 -18.02 -22.51
N SER A 495 3.52 -18.31 -22.85
CA SER A 495 2.45 -17.32 -22.89
C SER A 495 2.20 -16.70 -21.51
N CYS A 496 2.13 -17.51 -20.46
CA CYS A 496 1.99 -17.03 -19.09
C CYS A 496 3.17 -16.14 -18.70
N LEU A 497 4.41 -16.61 -18.91
CA LEU A 497 5.60 -15.84 -18.60
C LEU A 497 5.65 -14.51 -19.37
N THR A 498 5.26 -14.52 -20.65
CA THR A 498 5.15 -13.31 -21.49
C THR A 498 4.17 -12.31 -20.86
N LYS A 499 2.99 -12.77 -20.45
CA LYS A 499 1.99 -11.92 -19.79
C LYS A 499 2.52 -11.34 -18.48
N LYS A 500 3.18 -12.17 -17.64
CA LYS A 500 3.76 -11.72 -16.36
C LYS A 500 4.89 -10.70 -16.58
N LEU A 501 5.75 -10.89 -17.59
CA LEU A 501 6.81 -9.94 -17.96
C LEU A 501 6.22 -8.62 -18.45
N LEU A 502 5.24 -8.64 -19.35
CA LEU A 502 4.59 -7.42 -19.84
C LEU A 502 3.90 -6.66 -18.70
N THR A 503 3.16 -7.35 -17.82
CA THR A 503 2.55 -6.74 -16.64
C THR A 503 3.59 -6.13 -15.72
N TYR A 504 4.70 -6.82 -15.46
CA TYR A 504 5.78 -6.30 -14.62
C TYR A 504 6.48 -5.09 -15.26
N ALA A 505 6.77 -5.16 -16.55
CA ALA A 505 7.47 -4.13 -17.32
C ALA A 505 6.65 -2.84 -17.49
N THR A 506 5.34 -2.97 -17.72
CA THR A 506 4.43 -1.83 -17.94
C THR A 506 3.76 -1.36 -16.66
N GLY A 507 3.68 -2.22 -15.63
CA GLY A 507 2.96 -1.97 -14.39
C GLY A 507 1.44 -1.92 -14.53
N ARG A 508 0.87 -2.37 -15.67
CA ARG A 508 -0.58 -2.44 -15.90
C ARG A 508 -1.07 -3.87 -16.10
N HIS A 509 -2.36 -4.08 -15.88
CA HIS A 509 -3.03 -5.29 -16.32
C HIS A 509 -3.09 -5.35 -17.84
N LEU A 510 -2.93 -6.55 -18.37
CA LEU A 510 -3.19 -6.81 -19.78
C LEU A 510 -4.69 -6.94 -20.00
N GLU A 511 -5.14 -6.35 -21.09
CA GLU A 511 -6.54 -6.32 -21.52
C GLU A 511 -6.73 -7.24 -22.72
N SER A 512 -7.99 -7.50 -23.10
CA SER A 512 -8.31 -8.36 -24.25
C SER A 512 -7.65 -7.89 -25.55
N VAL A 513 -7.43 -6.59 -25.70
CA VAL A 513 -6.77 -5.98 -26.87
C VAL A 513 -5.29 -6.36 -26.99
N ASP A 514 -4.62 -6.69 -25.89
CA ASP A 514 -3.20 -7.05 -25.89
C ASP A 514 -2.95 -8.50 -26.35
N ARG A 515 -4.02 -9.31 -26.50
CA ARG A 515 -3.92 -10.73 -26.81
C ARG A 515 -3.17 -11.00 -28.11
N GLY A 516 -3.45 -10.24 -29.16
CA GLY A 516 -2.77 -10.39 -30.45
C GLY A 516 -1.26 -10.17 -30.34
N GLU A 517 -0.84 -9.21 -29.52
CA GLU A 517 0.57 -8.91 -29.29
C GLU A 517 1.26 -9.99 -28.46
N VAL A 518 0.58 -10.53 -27.44
CA VAL A 518 1.08 -11.68 -26.68
C VAL A 518 1.28 -12.90 -27.58
N ASP A 519 0.28 -13.22 -28.43
CA ASP A 519 0.35 -14.37 -29.33
C ASP A 519 1.48 -14.20 -30.35
N ARG A 520 1.69 -12.97 -30.87
CA ARG A 520 2.84 -12.63 -31.72
C ARG A 520 4.18 -12.87 -31.02
N ILE A 521 4.34 -12.36 -29.79
CA ILE A 521 5.58 -12.54 -29.01
C ILE A 521 5.86 -14.02 -28.76
N VAL A 522 4.84 -14.81 -28.41
CA VAL A 522 4.99 -16.25 -28.16
C VAL A 522 5.44 -16.99 -29.41
N ALA A 523 4.84 -16.69 -30.58
CA ALA A 523 5.24 -17.29 -31.84
C ALA A 523 6.68 -16.94 -32.25
N GLU A 524 7.11 -15.69 -32.03
CA GLU A 524 8.49 -15.26 -32.29
C GLU A 524 9.49 -15.85 -31.27
N ALA A 525 9.08 -16.01 -30.02
CA ALA A 525 9.90 -16.66 -29.00
C ALA A 525 10.14 -18.14 -29.33
N GLU A 526 9.14 -18.83 -29.90
CA GLU A 526 9.28 -20.22 -30.32
C GLU A 526 10.31 -20.39 -31.44
N LYS A 527 10.33 -19.48 -32.42
CA LYS A 527 11.37 -19.43 -33.47
C LYS A 527 12.78 -19.24 -32.90
N LYS A 528 12.87 -18.64 -31.71
CA LYS A 528 14.11 -18.41 -30.95
C LYS A 528 14.33 -19.45 -29.84
N GLU A 529 13.74 -20.64 -29.99
CA GLU A 529 13.85 -21.78 -29.06
C GLU A 529 13.38 -21.49 -27.62
N ASN A 530 12.48 -20.52 -27.42
CA ASN A 530 11.95 -20.10 -26.13
C ASN A 530 13.03 -19.68 -25.12
N ARG A 531 14.01 -18.90 -25.55
CA ARG A 531 15.09 -18.41 -24.68
C ARG A 531 14.69 -17.15 -23.90
N LEU A 532 15.15 -17.05 -22.65
CA LEU A 532 14.66 -16.02 -21.72
C LEU A 532 15.06 -14.59 -22.10
N ARG A 533 16.31 -14.33 -22.50
CA ARG A 533 16.71 -12.97 -22.93
C ARG A 533 16.07 -12.59 -24.25
N ASP A 534 15.95 -13.54 -25.18
CA ASP A 534 15.20 -13.34 -26.42
C ASP A 534 13.75 -12.93 -26.15
N LEU A 535 13.08 -13.55 -25.17
CA LEU A 535 11.75 -13.15 -24.75
C LEU A 535 11.72 -11.72 -24.18
N ILE A 536 12.71 -11.33 -23.36
CA ILE A 536 12.81 -9.95 -22.85
C ILE A 536 12.95 -8.94 -23.99
N HIS A 537 13.78 -9.24 -25.00
CA HIS A 537 13.91 -8.39 -26.19
C HIS A 537 12.59 -8.26 -26.96
N LEU A 538 11.84 -9.35 -27.11
CA LEU A 538 10.52 -9.33 -27.75
C LEU A 538 9.51 -8.50 -26.95
N VAL A 539 9.52 -8.61 -25.62
CA VAL A 539 8.68 -7.81 -24.72
C VAL A 539 9.00 -6.32 -24.87
N VAL A 540 10.27 -5.93 -24.83
CA VAL A 540 10.67 -4.52 -24.91
C VAL A 540 10.38 -3.89 -26.29
N LYS A 541 10.40 -4.69 -27.35
CA LYS A 541 10.04 -4.26 -28.72
C LYS A 541 8.53 -4.31 -29.01
N SER A 542 7.71 -4.75 -28.07
CA SER A 542 6.27 -4.89 -28.27
C SER A 542 5.54 -3.54 -28.25
N ASP A 543 4.42 -3.45 -28.97
CA ASP A 543 3.57 -2.26 -28.92
C ASP A 543 2.99 -2.02 -27.53
N VAL A 544 2.75 -3.10 -26.76
CA VAL A 544 2.34 -3.04 -25.34
C VAL A 544 3.39 -2.34 -24.49
N PHE A 545 4.69 -2.60 -24.73
CA PHE A 545 5.78 -1.94 -24.02
C PHE A 545 6.06 -0.54 -24.56
N LEU A 546 5.81 -0.26 -25.84
CA LEU A 546 6.08 1.03 -26.46
C LEU A 546 4.90 2.02 -26.40
N SER A 547 3.77 1.60 -25.83
CA SER A 547 2.55 2.41 -25.74
C SER A 547 1.92 2.38 -24.33
N LYS A 548 1.08 3.37 -24.01
CA LYS A 548 0.32 3.47 -22.77
C LYS A 548 -1.18 3.48 -23.00
#